data_AF-A0A4R2BGE9-F1
#
_entry.id   AF-A0A4R2BGE9-F1
#
_cell.length_a   1.000
_cell.length_b   1.000
_cell.length_c   1.000
_cell.angle_alpha   90.00
_cell.angle_beta   90.00
_cell.angle_gamma   90.00
#
_symmetry.space_group_name_H-M   'P 1'
#
loop_
_entity.id
_entity.type
_entity.pdbx_description
1 polymer ?
#
loop_
_entity_poly.entity_id
_entity_poly.type
_entity_poly.pdbx_seq_one_letter_code
_entity_poly.pdbx_strand_id
1 'polypeptide(L)'
;MDFYEKLPTDMLIAFYQEILDNIERGILSKNMYYELGLIISVASVRGITLGKPCDFKPVVNQTLLDEYIQHGQDYHELKDSSLASCGL
;
A
#
# COMPACT_ATOMS: atom_id res chain seq x y z
N MET A 1 -5.99 2.45 -4.65
CA MET A 1 -5.46 2.01 -3.35
C MET A 1 -5.83 3.05 -2.31
N ASP A 2 -7.13 3.34 -2.25
CA ASP A 2 -7.60 4.69 -1.94
C ASP A 2 -7.31 5.12 -0.49
N PHE A 3 -7.28 4.18 0.45
CA PHE A 3 -7.05 4.48 1.85
C PHE A 3 -5.63 5.01 2.10
N TYR A 4 -4.59 4.22 1.80
CA TYR A 4 -3.20 4.63 2.05
C TYR A 4 -2.77 5.80 1.17
N GLU A 5 -3.29 5.90 -0.06
CA GLU A 5 -3.04 7.03 -0.97
C GLU A 5 -3.51 8.36 -0.38
N LYS A 6 -4.61 8.36 0.38
CA LYS A 6 -5.18 9.55 1.04
C LYS A 6 -4.57 9.89 2.39
N LEU A 7 -3.80 8.98 2.99
CA LEU A 7 -3.22 9.24 4.31
C LEU A 7 -2.13 10.32 4.24
N PRO A 8 -2.09 11.25 5.21
CA PRO A 8 -0.93 12.09 5.43
C PRO A 8 0.36 11.26 5.54
N THR A 9 1.48 11.81 5.07
CA THR A 9 2.75 11.07 5.00
C THR A 9 3.25 10.62 6.37
N ASP A 10 3.14 11.47 7.37
CA ASP A 10 3.44 11.16 8.77
C ASP A 10 2.59 9.98 9.29
N MET A 11 1.29 9.98 9.00
CA MET A 11 0.41 8.86 9.37
C MET A 11 0.78 7.57 8.62
N LEU A 12 1.08 7.65 7.32
CA LEU A 12 1.50 6.50 6.53
C LEU A 12 2.78 5.85 7.12
N ILE A 13 3.74 6.67 7.54
CA ILE A 13 4.98 6.22 8.18
C ILE A 13 4.70 5.62 9.57
N ALA A 14 3.81 6.23 10.36
CA ALA A 14 3.44 5.71 11.67
C ALA A 14 2.76 4.33 11.57
N PHE A 15 1.87 4.13 10.59
CA PHE A 15 1.28 2.81 10.32
C PHE A 15 2.33 1.77 9.92
N TYR A 16 3.29 2.14 9.07
CA TYR A 16 4.39 1.25 8.73
C TYR A 16 5.16 0.80 9.98
N GLN A 17 5.51 1.73 10.87
CA GLN A 17 6.24 1.43 12.12
C GLN A 17 5.43 0.51 13.04
N GLU A 18 4.15 0.81 13.27
CA GLU A 18 3.29 -0.03 14.12
C GLU A 18 3.14 -1.46 13.56
N ILE A 19 3.09 -1.63 12.24
CA ILE A 19 3.06 -2.98 11.65
C ILE A 19 4.40 -3.70 11.88
N LEU A 20 5.54 -3.02 11.75
CA LEU A 20 6.84 -3.61 12.09
C LEU A 20 6.92 -4.03 13.56
N ASP A 21 6.48 -3.18 14.48
CA ASP A 21 6.48 -3.50 15.91
C ASP A 21 5.60 -4.73 16.20
N ASN A 22 4.49 -4.88 15.49
CA ASN A 22 3.63 -6.06 15.59
C ASN A 22 4.27 -7.32 14.98
N ILE A 23 5.13 -7.19 13.95
CA ILE A 23 5.99 -8.29 13.47
C ILE A 23 6.93 -8.74 14.59
N GLU A 24 7.68 -7.79 15.17
CA GLU A 24 8.67 -8.08 16.21
C GLU A 24 8.02 -8.73 17.44
N ARG A 25 6.79 -8.33 17.78
CA ARG A 25 6.01 -8.90 18.89
C ARG A 25 5.34 -10.23 18.57
N GLY A 26 5.44 -10.72 17.33
CA GLY A 26 4.81 -11.98 16.90
C GLY A 26 3.28 -11.93 16.84
N ILE A 27 2.68 -10.73 16.80
CA ILE A 27 1.22 -10.50 16.69
C ILE A 27 0.76 -10.61 15.22
N LEU A 28 1.72 -10.84 14.33
CA LEU A 28 1.57 -10.75 12.90
C LEU A 28 0.61 -11.78 12.29
N SER A 29 -0.26 -11.31 11.40
CA SER A 29 -1.01 -12.18 10.49
C SER A 29 -0.51 -12.02 9.05
N LYS A 30 -0.76 -13.03 8.20
CA LYS A 30 -0.45 -12.98 6.77
C LYS A 30 -1.01 -11.72 6.08
N ASN A 31 -2.16 -11.22 6.54
CA ASN A 31 -2.78 -10.01 5.99
C ASN A 31 -1.95 -8.76 6.23
N MET A 32 -1.26 -8.65 7.37
CA MET A 32 -0.42 -7.49 7.69
C MET A 32 0.79 -7.36 6.76
N TYR A 33 1.28 -8.46 6.20
CA TYR A 33 2.30 -8.42 5.14
C TYR A 33 1.79 -7.80 3.84
N TYR A 34 0.53 -8.06 3.48
CA TYR A 34 -0.08 -7.40 2.33
C TYR A 34 -0.24 -5.90 2.58
N GLU A 35 -0.74 -5.51 3.76
CA GLU A 35 -0.85 -4.10 4.17
C GLU A 35 0.51 -3.37 4.09
N LEU A 36 1.59 -3.99 4.59
CA LEU A 36 2.96 -3.50 4.45
C LEU A 36 3.33 -3.28 2.98
N GLY A 37 2.96 -4.21 2.09
CA GLY A 37 3.17 -4.07 0.65
C GLY A 37 2.47 -2.85 0.07
N LEU A 38 1.22 -2.57 0.49
CA LEU A 38 0.46 -1.41 0.03
C LEU A 38 1.12 -0.11 0.52
N ILE A 39 1.49 -0.05 1.80
CA ILE A 39 2.14 1.13 2.40
C ILE A 39 3.47 1.42 1.72
N ILE A 40 4.31 0.40 1.49
CA ILE A 40 5.60 0.54 0.82
C ILE A 40 5.41 1.02 -0.63
N SER A 41 4.39 0.52 -1.33
CA SER A 41 4.07 0.97 -2.70
C SER A 41 3.70 2.45 -2.73
N VAL A 42 2.78 2.88 -1.85
CA VAL A 42 2.36 4.30 -1.76
C VAL A 42 3.54 5.19 -1.34
N ALA A 43 4.37 4.76 -0.38
CA ALA A 43 5.56 5.48 0.03
C ALA A 43 6.55 5.66 -1.14
N SER A 44 6.76 4.62 -1.94
CA SER A 44 7.61 4.68 -3.13
C SER A 44 7.10 5.68 -4.16
N VAL A 45 5.78 5.73 -4.40
CA VAL A 45 5.16 6.74 -5.30
C VAL A 45 5.41 8.17 -4.78
N ARG A 46 5.47 8.35 -3.46
CA ARG A 46 5.78 9.64 -2.81
C ARG A 46 7.29 9.96 -2.73
N GLY A 47 8.16 9.11 -3.28
CA GLY A 47 9.62 9.28 -3.22
C GLY A 47 10.22 8.94 -1.85
N ILE A 48 9.51 8.17 -1.01
CA ILE A 48 9.96 7.74 0.32
C ILE A 48 10.40 6.28 0.25
N THR A 49 11.62 6.01 0.70
CA THR A 49 12.14 4.64 0.77
C THR A 49 11.85 4.04 2.14
N LEU A 50 10.96 3.05 2.19
CA LEU A 50 10.70 2.23 3.38
C LEU A 50 11.33 0.85 3.21
N GLY A 51 11.83 0.30 4.32
CA GLY A 51 12.43 -1.04 4.36
C GLY A 51 11.41 -2.15 4.16
N LYS A 52 11.89 -3.34 3.81
CA LYS A 52 11.09 -4.57 3.82
C LYS A 52 11.64 -5.51 4.91
N PRO A 53 10.79 -6.10 5.77
CA PRO A 53 11.21 -7.16 6.69
C PRO A 53 11.90 -8.32 5.95
N CYS A 54 12.83 -9.00 6.62
CA CYS A 54 13.61 -10.08 5.99
C CYS A 54 12.75 -11.26 5.50
N ASP A 55 11.61 -11.50 6.15
CA ASP A 55 10.63 -12.53 5.85
C ASP A 55 9.44 -12.03 5.01
N PHE A 56 9.52 -10.83 4.45
CA PHE A 56 8.49 -10.25 3.59
C PHE A 56 8.23 -11.07 2.31
N LYS A 57 9.32 -11.40 1.57
CA LYS A 57 9.24 -12.14 0.30
C LYS A 57 8.68 -13.56 0.42
N PRO A 58 9.02 -14.37 1.44
CA PRO A 58 8.47 -15.73 1.54
C PRO A 58 6.97 -15.77 1.90
N VAL A 59 6.40 -14.70 2.48
CA VAL A 59 4.99 -14.68 2.92
C VAL A 59 4.05 -14.04 1.88
N VAL A 60 4.55 -13.05 1.14
CA VAL A 60 3.77 -12.34 0.11
C VAL A 60 3.97 -12.99 -1.25
N ASN A 61 2.88 -13.48 -1.85
CA ASN A 61 2.88 -13.80 -3.27
C ASN A 61 2.95 -12.48 -4.06
N GLN A 62 4.10 -12.21 -4.68
CA GLN A 62 4.36 -10.96 -5.39
C GLN A 62 3.37 -10.74 -6.54
N THR A 63 2.98 -11.79 -7.29
CA THR A 63 2.00 -11.69 -8.37
C THR A 63 0.64 -11.23 -7.86
N LEU A 64 0.18 -11.78 -6.73
CA LEU A 64 -1.09 -11.36 -6.13
C LEU A 64 -1.03 -9.93 -5.59
N LEU A 65 0.11 -9.52 -5.03
CA LEU A 65 0.29 -8.13 -4.57
C LEU A 65 0.25 -7.16 -5.75
N ASP A 66 0.94 -7.48 -6.84
CA ASP A 66 1.01 -6.64 -8.05
C ASP A 66 -0.37 -6.54 -8.72
N GLU A 67 -1.13 -7.65 -8.81
CA GLU A 67 -2.53 -7.64 -9.28
C GLU A 67 -3.42 -6.75 -8.40
N TYR A 68 -3.25 -6.81 -7.07
CA TYR A 68 -4.02 -5.99 -6.13
C TYR A 68 -3.67 -4.49 -6.22
N ILE A 69 -2.39 -4.17 -6.42
CA ILE A 69 -1.92 -2.81 -6.69
C ILE A 69 -2.54 -2.31 -8.01
N GLN A 70 -2.46 -3.10 -9.08
CA GLN A 70 -2.93 -2.72 -10.41
C GLN A 70 -4.45 -2.52 -10.46
N HIS A 71 -5.24 -3.46 -9.91
CA HIS A 71 -6.69 -3.29 -9.81
C HIS A 71 -7.09 -2.12 -8.90
N GLY A 72 -6.26 -1.79 -7.91
CA GLY A 72 -6.44 -0.60 -7.08
C GLY A 72 -6.19 0.72 -7.81
N GLN A 73 -5.51 0.72 -8.97
CA GLN A 73 -5.18 1.88 -9.79
C GLN A 73 -6.21 2.11 -10.93
N ASP A 74 -6.84 1.05 -11.46
CA ASP A 74 -7.89 1.16 -12.50
C ASP A 74 -9.11 2.00 -12.05
N TYR A 75 -9.41 2.03 -10.75
CA TYR A 75 -10.47 2.89 -10.20
C TYR A 75 -10.17 4.40 -10.29
N HIS A 76 -8.89 4.78 -10.40
CA HIS A 76 -8.48 6.18 -10.55
C HIS A 76 -8.62 6.66 -12.00
N GLU A 77 -8.24 5.86 -13.00
CA GLU A 77 -8.42 6.21 -14.42
C GLU A 77 -9.91 6.35 -14.81
N LEU A 78 -10.80 5.54 -14.23
CA LEU A 78 -12.25 5.65 -14.44
C LEU A 78 -12.84 6.93 -13.83
N LYS A 79 -12.21 7.50 -12.80
CA LYS A 79 -12.68 8.73 -12.14
C LYS A 79 -12.17 9.99 -12.84
N ASP A 80 -10.94 9.98 -13.33
CA ASP A 80 -10.37 11.09 -14.13
C ASP A 80 -11.06 11.20 -15.50
N SER A 81 -11.43 10.07 -16.12
CA SER A 81 -12.23 10.08 -17.35
C SER A 81 -13.72 10.47 -17.13
N SER A 82 -14.30 10.13 -15.97
CA SER A 82 -15.67 10.55 -15.60
C SER A 82 -15.78 12.04 -15.25
N LEU A 83 -14.73 12.67 -14.72
CA LEU A 83 -14.73 14.11 -14.40
C LEU A 83 -14.49 14.97 -15.65
N ALA A 84 -13.91 14.43 -16.72
CA ALA A 84 -13.75 15.11 -18.00
C ALA A 84 -15.04 15.20 -18.83
N SER A 85 -16.10 14.45 -18.51
CA SER A 85 -17.36 14.44 -19.29
C SER A 85 -18.51 15.25 -18.68
N CYS A 86 -18.30 15.92 -17.54
CA CYS A 86 -19.29 16.83 -16.94
C CYS A 86 -18.81 18.28 -17.07
N GLY A 87 -18.60 18.73 -18.30
CA GLY A 87 -18.20 20.09 -18.62
C GLY A 87 -18.43 20.41 -20.09
N LEU A 88 -19.70 20.52 -20.49
CA LEU A 88 -20.18 21.28 -21.66
C LEU A 88 -21.64 21.67 -21.43
#